data_AF-A0A0Q9MWK5-F1
#
_entry.id   AF-A0A0Q9MWK5-F1
#
_cell.length_a   1.000
_cell.length_b   1.000
_cell.length_c   1.000
_cell.angle_alpha   90.00
_cell.angle_beta   90.00
_cell.angle_gamma   90.00
#
_symmetry.space_group_name_H-M   'P 1'
#
loop_
_entity.id
_entity.type
_entity.pdbx_description
1 polymer ?
#
loop_
_entity_poly.entity_id
_entity_poly.type
_entity_poly.pdbx_seq_one_letter_code
_entity_poly.pdbx_strand_id
1 'polypeptide(L)'
;MVKAHVQDLASMGRPVRLSTLVHRACGRVLAAFRPRCPYRVGDAVVGDDPFNGRHEGIIMSHRGPAVELGAAAGVFFYDHRHVRRQD
;
A
#
# COMPACT_ATOMS: atom_id res chain seq x y z
N MET A 1 -46.56 -45.24 10.75
CA MET A 1 -45.52 -45.15 11.80
C MET A 1 -44.38 -44.29 11.25
N VAL A 2 -44.34 -43.01 11.64
CA VAL A 2 -43.42 -42.00 11.10
C VAL A 2 -42.03 -42.21 11.73
N LYS A 3 -41.03 -42.56 10.92
CA LYS A 3 -39.62 -42.58 11.36
C LYS A 3 -39.11 -41.14 11.39
N ALA A 4 -38.84 -40.63 12.58
CA ALA A 4 -38.16 -39.35 12.76
C ALA A 4 -36.74 -39.47 12.18
N HIS A 5 -36.50 -38.79 11.07
CA HIS A 5 -35.16 -38.60 10.53
C HIS A 5 -34.43 -37.61 11.45
N VAL A 6 -33.64 -38.13 12.38
CA VAL A 6 -32.70 -37.31 13.15
C VAL A 6 -31.66 -36.81 12.14
N GLN A 7 -31.64 -35.50 11.91
CA GLN A 7 -30.60 -34.87 11.12
C GLN A 7 -29.30 -34.93 11.90
N ASP A 8 -28.31 -35.57 11.29
CA ASP A 8 -26.94 -35.61 11.75
C ASP A 8 -26.35 -34.20 11.75
N LEU A 9 -26.21 -33.61 12.95
CA LEU A 9 -25.59 -32.30 13.17
C LEU A 9 -24.08 -32.29 12.87
N ALA A 10 -23.45 -33.45 12.61
CA ALA A 10 -22.01 -33.55 12.40
C ALA A 10 -21.55 -33.15 10.98
N SER A 11 -22.49 -32.90 10.04
CA SER A 11 -22.18 -32.54 8.65
C SER A 11 -22.09 -31.02 8.38
N MET A 12 -22.19 -30.17 9.41
CA MET A 12 -22.04 -28.72 9.21
C MET A 12 -20.57 -28.29 9.19
N GLY A 13 -20.06 -28.14 7.97
CA GLY A 13 -19.19 -27.04 7.54
C GLY A 13 -17.97 -26.72 8.40
N ARG A 14 -16.78 -26.98 7.85
CA ARG A 14 -15.48 -26.47 8.35
C ARG A 14 -15.63 -25.09 9.03
N PRO A 15 -15.22 -24.93 10.30
CA PRO A 15 -15.36 -23.65 10.98
C PRO A 15 -14.47 -22.63 10.27
N VAL A 16 -15.10 -21.61 9.67
CA VAL A 16 -14.39 -20.44 9.19
C VAL A 16 -13.84 -19.73 10.42
N ARG A 17 -12.55 -19.94 10.70
CA ARG A 17 -11.88 -19.39 11.88
C ARG A 17 -12.03 -17.86 11.88
N LEU A 18 -12.76 -17.33 12.86
CA LEU A 18 -12.96 -15.88 13.09
C LEU A 18 -11.64 -15.08 13.01
N SER A 19 -10.52 -15.67 13.43
CA SER A 19 -9.19 -15.07 13.31
C SER A 19 -8.80 -14.70 11.88
N THR A 20 -9.19 -15.48 10.88
CA THR A 20 -8.89 -15.19 9.47
C THR A 20 -9.67 -13.98 8.95
N LEU A 21 -10.89 -13.76 9.43
CA LEU A 21 -11.70 -12.59 9.10
C LEU A 21 -11.14 -11.33 9.76
N VAL A 22 -10.75 -11.42 11.03
CA VAL A 22 -10.13 -10.31 11.78
C VAL A 22 -8.81 -9.88 11.13
N HIS A 23 -7.93 -10.82 10.76
CA HIS A 23 -6.67 -10.48 10.09
C HIS A 23 -6.89 -9.79 8.73
N ARG A 24 -7.85 -10.25 7.93
CA ARG A 24 -8.16 -9.62 6.62
C ARG A 24 -8.76 -8.23 6.78
N ALA A 25 -9.64 -8.03 7.76
CA ALA A 25 -10.24 -6.74 8.03
C ALA A 25 -9.19 -5.73 8.51
N CYS A 26 -8.33 -6.13 9.45
CA CYS A 26 -7.28 -5.27 10.00
C CYS A 26 -6.26 -4.85 8.93
N GLY A 27 -5.86 -5.77 8.04
CA GLY A 27 -4.95 -5.46 6.93
C GLY A 27 -5.50 -4.43 5.94
N ARG A 28 -6.82 -4.45 5.66
CA ARG A 28 -7.46 -3.44 4.77
C ARG A 28 -7.53 -2.07 5.41
N VAL A 29 -7.85 -2.00 6.69
CA VAL A 29 -7.94 -0.74 7.44
C VAL A 29 -6.56 -0.07 7.50
N LEU A 30 -5.52 -0.82 7.84
CA LEU A 30 -4.13 -0.31 7.85
C LEU A 30 -3.66 0.16 6.47
N ALA A 31 -4.08 -0.51 5.39
CA ALA A 31 -3.77 -0.07 4.03
C ALA A 31 -4.51 1.22 3.63
N ALA A 32 -5.74 1.44 4.12
CA ALA A 32 -6.48 2.67 3.89
C ALA A 32 -5.89 3.88 4.61
N PHE A 33 -5.25 3.65 5.77
CA PHE A 33 -4.54 4.68 6.54
C PHE A 33 -3.08 4.86 6.15
N ARG A 34 -2.55 4.10 5.17
CA ARG A 34 -1.20 4.36 4.68
C ARG A 34 -1.19 5.69 3.94
N PRO A 35 -0.26 6.61 4.28
CA PRO A 35 -0.12 7.85 3.54
C PRO A 35 0.13 7.51 2.08
N ARG A 36 -0.80 7.91 1.22
CA ARG A 36 -0.62 7.88 -0.22
C ARG A 36 0.41 8.94 -0.58
N CYS A 37 1.28 8.64 -1.54
CA CYS A 37 2.19 9.63 -2.10
C CYS A 37 1.38 10.89 -2.51
N PRO A 38 1.71 12.08 -1.98
CA PRO A 38 0.96 13.30 -2.28
C PRO A 38 1.32 13.90 -3.65
N TYR A 39 2.38 13.39 -4.29
CA TYR A 39 2.89 13.88 -5.58
C TYR A 39 2.28 13.12 -6.75
N ARG A 40 2.13 13.81 -7.87
CA ARG A 40 1.63 13.26 -9.14
C ARG A 40 2.75 13.17 -10.16
N VAL A 41 2.59 12.29 -11.14
CA VAL A 41 3.47 12.25 -12.32
C VAL A 41 3.43 13.60 -13.02
N GLY A 42 4.60 14.14 -13.34
CA GLY A 42 4.77 15.48 -13.92
C GLY A 42 5.02 16.59 -12.91
N ASP A 43 4.87 16.36 -11.60
CA ASP A 43 5.21 17.36 -10.59
C ASP A 43 6.72 17.63 -10.57
N ALA A 44 7.09 18.92 -10.58
CA ALA A 44 8.46 19.37 -10.34
C ALA A 44 8.77 19.35 -8.85
N VAL A 45 9.82 18.60 -8.48
CA VAL A 45 10.15 18.32 -7.09
C VAL A 45 11.67 18.26 -6.88
N VAL A 46 12.06 18.38 -5.63
CA VAL A 46 13.42 18.16 -5.15
C VAL A 46 13.40 16.96 -4.21
N GLY A 47 14.13 15.90 -4.57
CA GLY A 47 14.42 14.78 -3.69
C GLY A 47 15.72 15.02 -2.95
N ASP A 48 15.75 14.73 -1.65
CA ASP A 48 16.93 14.89 -0.81
C ASP A 48 16.96 13.82 0.28
N ASP A 49 17.91 12.89 0.18
CA ASP A 49 18.14 11.86 1.19
C ASP A 49 19.65 11.57 1.38
N PRO A 50 20.06 10.94 2.50
CA PRO A 50 21.46 10.68 2.79
C PRO A 50 22.20 9.73 1.83
N PHE A 51 21.49 8.98 0.99
CA PHE A 51 22.04 7.95 0.11
C PHE A 51 22.16 8.42 -1.34
N ASN A 52 21.10 9.02 -1.88
CA ASN A 52 21.04 9.58 -3.22
C ASN A 52 21.54 11.03 -3.25
N GLY A 53 21.48 11.74 -2.13
CA GLY A 53 21.74 13.18 -2.08
C GLY A 53 20.58 13.99 -2.67
N ARG A 54 20.88 15.27 -2.97
CA ARG A 54 19.89 16.24 -3.44
C ARG A 54 19.81 16.29 -4.96
N HIS A 55 18.65 15.98 -5.52
CA HIS A 55 18.36 16.07 -6.96
C HIS A 55 17.05 16.79 -7.24
N GLU A 56 17.08 17.68 -8.22
CA GLU A 56 15.91 18.41 -8.71
C GLU A 56 15.44 17.76 -10.01
N GLY A 57 14.14 17.57 -10.17
CA GLY A 57 13.60 16.88 -11.33
C GLY A 57 12.08 16.75 -11.33
N ILE A 58 11.59 15.88 -12.20
CA ILE A 58 10.16 15.63 -12.39
C ILE A 58 9.79 14.22 -11.90
N ILE A 59 8.68 14.10 -11.17
CA ILE A 59 8.12 12.79 -10.82
C ILE A 59 7.74 12.05 -12.11
N MET A 60 8.38 10.92 -12.38
CA MET A 60 8.09 10.08 -13.55
C MET A 60 7.09 8.97 -13.22
N SER A 61 7.17 8.42 -12.00
CA SER A 61 6.28 7.37 -11.52
C SER A 61 6.22 7.36 -10.00
N HIS A 62 5.21 6.69 -9.42
CA HIS A 62 5.19 6.40 -7.99
C HIS A 62 4.58 5.03 -7.70
N ARG A 63 5.15 4.32 -6.72
CA ARG A 63 4.65 3.01 -6.26
C ARG A 63 4.65 2.96 -4.74
N GLY A 64 3.45 3.07 -4.16
CA GLY A 64 3.31 3.14 -2.70
C GLY A 64 4.03 4.40 -2.16
N PRO A 65 4.98 4.25 -1.23
CA PRO A 65 5.75 5.38 -0.71
C PRO A 65 6.95 5.78 -1.56
N ALA A 66 7.34 4.99 -2.57
CA ALA A 66 8.48 5.27 -3.42
C ALA A 66 8.07 6.12 -4.63
N VAL A 67 8.90 7.10 -4.97
CA VAL A 67 8.75 7.96 -6.14
C VAL A 67 9.99 7.88 -7.02
N GLU A 68 9.77 7.85 -8.32
CA GLU A 68 10.81 7.89 -9.34
C GLU A 68 10.97 9.33 -9.81
N LEU A 69 12.17 9.87 -9.68
CA LEU A 69 12.53 11.23 -10.04
C LEU A 69 13.43 11.21 -11.27
N GLY A 70 12.97 11.81 -12.36
CA GLY A 70 13.80 12.08 -13.53
C GLY A 70 14.48 13.43 -13.37
N ALA A 71 15.77 13.41 -13.03
CA ALA A 71 16.62 14.58 -12.87
C ALA A 71 17.62 14.70 -14.02
N ALA A 72 18.28 15.86 -14.14
CA ALA A 72 19.32 16.08 -15.17
C ALA A 72 20.48 15.08 -15.07
N ALA A 73 20.79 14.60 -13.86
CA ALA A 73 21.86 13.63 -13.60
C ALA A 73 21.45 12.17 -13.86
N GLY A 74 20.15 11.89 -14.08
CA GLY A 74 19.63 10.54 -14.27
C GLY A 74 18.32 10.29 -13.53
N VAL A 75 17.99 9.01 -13.35
CA VAL A 75 16.78 8.57 -12.65
C VAL A 75 17.14 8.15 -11.23
N PHE A 76 16.41 8.68 -10.25
CA PHE A 76 16.61 8.43 -8.83
C PHE A 76 15.32 7.97 -8.16
N PHE A 77 15.44 7.19 -7.09
CA PHE A 77 14.28 6.69 -6.34
C PHE A 77 14.32 7.22 -4.91
N TYR A 78 13.27 7.95 -4.54
CA TYR A 78 13.14 8.54 -3.21
C TYR A 78 11.92 7.96 -2.48
N ASP A 79 11.95 8.00 -1.15
CA ASP A 79 10.70 7.96 -0.37
C ASP A 79 10.00 9.32 -0.52
N HIS A 80 8.70 9.34 -0.78
CA HIS A 80 7.91 10.57 -0.92
C HIS A 80 8.05 11.53 0.27
N ARG A 81 8.41 11.04 1.47
CA ARG A 81 8.65 11.89 2.64
C ARG A 81 9.95 12.71 2.55
N HIS A 82 10.88 12.28 1.70
CA HIS A 82 12.16 12.95 1.43
C HIS A 82 12.09 13.80 0.15
N VAL A 83 10.90 13.94 -0.44
CA VAL A 83 10.66 14.78 -1.60
C VAL A 83 9.87 16.00 -1.18
N ARG A 84 10.18 17.14 -1.79
CA ARG A 84 9.48 18.41 -1.60
C ARG A 84 9.13 19.01 -2.96
N ARG A 85 8.01 19.72 -3.05
CA ARG A 85 7.70 20.51 -4.25
C ARG A 85 8.77 21.58 -4.45
N GLN A 86 9.12 21.81 -5.70
CA GLN A 86 9.91 22.96 -6.10
C GLN A 86 8.99 24.18 -6.01
N ASP A 87 9.37 25.19 -5.23
CA ASP A 87 8.62 26.45 -5.10
C ASP A 87 8.55 27.22 -6.42
#